data_AF-A0A095YEW1-F1
#
_entry.id   AF-A0A095YEW1-F1
#
_cell.length_a   1.000
_cell.length_b   1.000
_cell.length_c   1.000
_cell.angle_alpha   90.00
_cell.angle_beta   90.00
_cell.angle_gamma   90.00
#
_symmetry.space_group_name_H-M   'P 1'
#
loop_
_entity.id
_entity.type
_entity.pdbx_description
1 polymer ?
#
loop_
_entity_poly.entity_id
_entity_poly.type
_entity_poly.pdbx_seq_one_letter_code
_entity_poly.pdbx_strand_id
1 'polypeptide(L)'
;MHDNLHSNQMKEIDEHIEFIKEVYDFWPIAYYPFGMSKNHNGFSLEDLLDEKIIENDWEIIRKKTIEQNNLGYPMFMGYEWQGSGEDGDHNLFFVDNDYNMYHPHRYNNLKDYYEVGKFIAIPHHIAYKLGNRGKNWSTHDEAISPFAEIFSSHGSSETDFTEMPMARHIHMGPRVENTSYKSGLLKGIKIGCICSGDNHKFSGQYENGNMCVLARDNSKEAIWEGLLNGRVYGLSKGRMDIDCYLDNHIIGSTVKASSNSNLEVSVIGDYAIDRIEVLKDEVLEYAYYNSGKWENKVLPKEFKMKTKIEFGWGPDIRIFKDLTSKKWDVTLKTTGKILDVEKNWNSFGQKIISQDDKELRCELTTRKSTDSGKWMASSDVKNEAFTLELFGSLEDELRVYVFGNEYVYKYKELLTGSVIENDEEAVKKLLMDRYSLSSFYRNDSWWHNSYKFKIYQAVPEEAYTCKFNRKISTIGAKSIRIKVFQKNGAVAFVSPVFIEG
;
A
#
# COMPACT_ATOMS: atom_id res chain seq x y z
N MET A 1 3.91 -3.83 -1.15
CA MET A 1 4.57 -5.12 -0.82
C MET A 1 5.30 -5.77 -2.01
N HIS A 2 4.84 -5.62 -3.26
CA HIS A 2 5.68 -5.88 -4.42
C HIS A 2 6.66 -4.72 -4.60
N ASP A 3 7.96 -5.05 -4.57
CA ASP A 3 9.08 -4.14 -4.76
C ASP A 3 9.94 -4.67 -5.89
N ASN A 4 10.29 -3.78 -6.83
CA ASN A 4 11.07 -4.07 -8.02
C ASN A 4 12.50 -3.58 -7.81
N LEU A 5 13.29 -4.39 -7.10
CA LEU A 5 14.66 -4.04 -6.78
C LEU A 5 15.55 -4.19 -8.01
N HIS A 6 16.22 -3.09 -8.36
CA HIS A 6 17.19 -3.03 -9.43
C HIS A 6 18.55 -3.56 -8.97
N SER A 7 19.39 -3.96 -9.93
CA SER A 7 20.75 -4.44 -9.66
C SER A 7 21.59 -3.49 -8.78
N ASN A 8 21.49 -2.18 -8.99
CA ASN A 8 22.21 -1.18 -8.20
C ASN A 8 21.75 -1.09 -6.73
N GLN A 9 20.61 -1.69 -6.38
CA GLN A 9 20.05 -1.74 -5.03
C GLN A 9 20.41 -3.03 -4.28
N MET A 10 21.03 -4.02 -4.93
CA MET A 10 21.41 -5.28 -4.25
C MET A 10 22.38 -5.06 -3.08
N LYS A 11 23.19 -4.00 -3.14
CA LYS A 11 24.07 -3.58 -2.04
C LYS A 11 23.33 -3.07 -0.80
N GLU A 12 22.06 -2.67 -0.94
CA GLU A 12 21.18 -2.15 0.11
C GLU A 12 20.15 -3.21 0.56
N ILE A 13 20.21 -4.45 0.05
CA ILE A 13 19.21 -5.50 0.31
C ILE A 13 18.97 -5.75 1.81
N ASP A 14 20.00 -5.64 2.63
CA ASP A 14 19.87 -5.82 4.08
C ASP A 14 19.04 -4.69 4.73
N GLU A 15 19.22 -3.44 4.28
CA GLU A 15 18.38 -2.32 4.74
C GLU A 15 16.91 -2.52 4.33
N HIS A 16 16.68 -3.05 3.12
CA HIS A 16 15.33 -3.40 2.66
C HIS A 16 14.69 -4.52 3.51
N ILE A 17 15.45 -5.57 3.83
CA ILE A 17 15.00 -6.68 4.69
C ILE A 17 14.64 -6.17 6.07
N GLU A 18 15.52 -5.40 6.71
CA GLU A 18 15.31 -4.85 8.04
C GLU A 18 14.06 -3.98 8.07
N PHE A 19 13.90 -3.09 7.10
CA PHE A 19 12.74 -2.22 7.01
C PHE A 19 11.44 -3.02 6.82
N ILE A 20 11.40 -3.96 5.87
CA ILE A 20 10.18 -4.70 5.56
C ILE A 20 9.72 -5.57 6.74
N LYS A 21 10.65 -6.18 7.48
CA LYS A 21 10.34 -6.94 8.71
C LYS A 21 9.69 -6.08 9.79
N GLU A 22 9.93 -4.77 9.78
CA GLU A 22 9.28 -3.86 10.71
C GLU A 22 7.83 -3.54 10.33
N VAL A 23 7.45 -3.66 9.06
CA VAL A 23 6.15 -3.16 8.55
C VAL A 23 5.24 -4.25 7.95
N TYR A 24 5.75 -5.42 7.56
CA TYR A 24 4.97 -6.51 6.99
C TYR A 24 5.29 -7.87 7.61
N ASP A 25 4.27 -8.73 7.65
CA ASP A 25 4.36 -10.11 8.15
C ASP A 25 5.15 -11.05 7.21
N PHE A 26 5.28 -10.71 5.93
CA PHE A 26 6.03 -11.46 4.92
C PHE A 26 6.50 -10.55 3.78
N TRP A 27 7.44 -11.04 2.96
CA TRP A 27 7.96 -10.27 1.82
C TRP A 27 8.09 -11.08 0.51
N PRO A 28 7.27 -10.77 -0.50
CA PRO A 28 7.50 -11.17 -1.89
C PRO A 28 8.43 -10.16 -2.58
N ILE A 29 9.71 -10.52 -2.72
CA ILE A 29 10.74 -9.68 -3.37
C ILE A 29 10.76 -9.97 -4.88
N ALA A 30 10.50 -8.96 -5.72
CA ALA A 30 10.66 -9.06 -7.17
C ALA A 30 11.97 -8.39 -7.60
N TYR A 31 12.88 -9.18 -8.17
CA TYR A 31 14.04 -8.64 -8.87
C TYR A 31 13.60 -8.01 -10.20
N TYR A 32 14.12 -6.82 -10.51
CA TYR A 32 13.93 -6.16 -11.80
C TYR A 32 15.19 -6.37 -12.67
N PRO A 33 15.18 -7.32 -13.62
CA PRO A 33 16.38 -7.72 -14.38
C PRO A 33 16.66 -6.84 -15.60
N PHE A 34 15.95 -5.72 -15.77
CA PHE A 34 16.06 -4.86 -16.95
C PHE A 34 16.86 -3.58 -16.66
N GLY A 35 17.49 -3.03 -17.70
CA GLY A 35 18.20 -1.77 -17.65
C GLY A 35 18.21 -1.06 -19.00
N MET A 36 18.73 0.17 -19.02
CA MET A 36 18.84 0.95 -20.26
C MET A 36 20.13 0.62 -21.01
N SER A 37 20.00 -0.02 -22.17
CA SER A 37 21.09 -0.22 -23.13
C SER A 37 21.02 0.83 -24.25
N LYS A 38 22.14 1.14 -24.92
CA LYS A 38 22.13 2.02 -26.11
C LYS A 38 22.29 1.16 -27.35
N ASN A 39 21.41 1.37 -28.34
CA ASN A 39 21.60 0.76 -29.65
C ASN A 39 22.75 1.44 -30.43
N HIS A 40 23.08 0.91 -31.60
CA HIS A 40 24.16 1.40 -32.46
C HIS A 40 24.03 2.88 -32.88
N ASN A 41 22.82 3.45 -32.80
CA ASN A 41 22.55 4.87 -33.11
C ASN A 41 22.46 5.74 -31.85
N GLY A 42 22.75 5.19 -30.67
CA GLY A 42 22.73 5.91 -29.39
C GLY A 42 21.35 6.08 -28.77
N PHE A 43 20.30 5.46 -29.32
CA PHE A 43 18.97 5.45 -28.71
C PHE A 43 18.92 4.46 -27.54
N SER A 44 18.38 4.90 -26.41
CA SER A 44 18.27 4.08 -25.21
C SER A 44 17.05 3.15 -25.28
N LEU A 45 17.28 1.85 -25.13
CA LEU A 45 16.29 0.78 -25.08
C LEU A 45 16.30 0.16 -23.70
N GLU A 46 15.14 -0.20 -23.19
CA GLU A 46 15.05 -1.09 -22.03
C GLU A 46 15.25 -2.53 -22.53
N ASP A 47 16.18 -3.25 -21.90
CA ASP A 47 16.52 -4.64 -22.24
C ASP A 47 17.03 -5.38 -20.99
N LEU A 48 17.13 -6.70 -21.07
CA LEU A 48 17.76 -7.49 -20.02
C LEU A 48 19.20 -7.03 -19.76
N LEU A 49 19.58 -7.04 -18.49
CA LEU A 49 20.98 -6.87 -18.09
C LEU A 49 21.83 -8.04 -18.59
N ASP A 50 23.16 -7.87 -18.51
CA ASP A 50 24.10 -8.97 -18.80
C ASP A 50 23.78 -10.19 -17.91
N GLU A 51 23.78 -11.38 -18.52
CA GLU A 51 23.41 -12.63 -17.87
C GLU A 51 24.17 -12.86 -16.55
N LYS A 52 25.46 -12.50 -16.50
CA LYS A 52 26.27 -12.66 -15.28
C LYS A 52 25.84 -11.73 -14.15
N ILE A 53 25.33 -10.55 -14.48
CA ILE A 53 24.80 -9.61 -13.49
C ILE A 53 23.51 -10.20 -12.91
N ILE A 54 22.61 -10.66 -13.79
CA ILE A 54 21.33 -11.28 -13.40
C ILE A 54 21.57 -12.50 -12.52
N GLU A 55 22.45 -13.41 -12.93
CA GLU A 55 22.78 -14.61 -12.15
C GLU A 55 23.36 -14.26 -10.77
N ASN A 56 24.27 -13.29 -10.71
CA ASN A 56 24.87 -12.87 -9.44
C ASN A 56 23.84 -12.26 -8.50
N ASP A 57 22.98 -11.37 -9.00
CA ASP A 57 21.93 -10.72 -8.20
C ASP A 57 20.87 -11.74 -7.74
N TRP A 58 20.49 -12.67 -8.61
CA TRP A 58 19.57 -13.76 -8.28
C TRP A 58 20.11 -14.64 -7.15
N GLU A 59 21.40 -14.97 -7.16
CA GLU A 59 22.04 -15.74 -6.08
C GLU A 59 22.15 -14.95 -4.77
N ILE A 60 22.29 -13.62 -4.81
CA ILE A 60 22.21 -12.78 -3.60
C ILE A 60 20.81 -12.88 -3.00
N ILE A 61 19.77 -12.69 -3.81
CA ILE A 61 18.37 -12.75 -3.37
C ILE A 61 18.05 -14.15 -2.84
N ARG A 62 18.51 -15.22 -3.52
CA ARG A 62 18.31 -16.61 -3.09
C ARG A 62 18.88 -16.84 -1.70
N LYS A 63 20.15 -16.45 -1.47
CA LYS A 63 20.82 -16.62 -0.17
C LYS A 63 20.09 -15.88 0.94
N LYS A 64 19.72 -14.62 0.71
CA LYS A 64 19.00 -13.80 1.70
C LYS A 64 17.60 -14.35 1.99
N THR A 65 16.90 -14.81 0.97
CA THR A 65 15.58 -15.43 1.11
C THR A 65 15.67 -16.71 1.94
N ILE A 66 16.65 -17.59 1.68
CA ILE A 66 16.87 -18.81 2.48
C ILE A 66 17.21 -18.45 3.93
N GLU A 67 18.12 -17.49 4.14
CA GLU A 67 18.52 -17.02 5.46
C GLU A 67 17.33 -16.54 6.28
N GLN A 68 16.51 -15.63 5.75
CA GLN A 68 15.37 -15.08 6.48
C GLN A 68 14.25 -16.11 6.70
N ASN A 69 14.00 -17.00 5.74
CA ASN A 69 13.06 -18.11 5.92
C ASN A 69 13.50 -19.04 7.07
N ASN A 70 14.79 -19.35 7.17
CA ASN A 70 15.33 -20.15 8.28
C ASN A 70 15.21 -19.43 9.64
N LEU A 71 15.20 -18.10 9.64
CA LEU A 71 14.93 -17.27 10.82
C LEU A 71 13.42 -17.13 11.13
N GLY A 72 12.55 -17.77 10.34
CA GLY A 72 11.10 -17.77 10.55
C GLY A 72 10.37 -16.59 9.92
N TYR A 73 11.02 -15.78 9.08
CA TYR A 73 10.37 -14.69 8.34
C TYR A 73 10.04 -15.14 6.90
N PRO A 74 8.76 -15.26 6.52
CA PRO A 74 8.38 -15.75 5.20
C PRO A 74 8.80 -14.78 4.09
N MET A 75 9.71 -15.23 3.25
CA MET A 75 10.14 -14.53 2.04
C MET A 75 9.91 -15.39 0.80
N PHE A 76 9.36 -14.76 -0.24
CA PHE A 76 9.14 -15.36 -1.56
C PHE A 76 10.02 -14.64 -2.58
N MET A 77 11.05 -15.33 -3.06
CA MET A 77 11.89 -14.78 -4.13
C MET A 77 11.14 -14.81 -5.46
N GLY A 78 11.36 -13.79 -6.27
CA GLY A 78 10.64 -13.60 -7.51
C GLY A 78 11.30 -12.57 -8.41
N TYR A 79 10.76 -12.39 -9.61
CA TYR A 79 11.25 -11.42 -10.59
C TYR A 79 10.13 -10.88 -11.47
N GLU A 80 10.33 -9.68 -12.01
CA GLU A 80 9.44 -9.12 -13.02
C GLU A 80 9.76 -9.73 -14.41
N TRP A 81 8.71 -10.20 -15.07
CA TRP A 81 8.73 -10.68 -16.45
C TRP A 81 7.90 -9.74 -17.33
N GLN A 82 8.50 -9.23 -18.40
CA GLN A 82 7.86 -8.30 -19.35
C GLN A 82 7.57 -8.94 -20.73
N GLY A 83 8.25 -10.05 -21.04
CA GLY A 83 8.12 -10.74 -22.32
C GLY A 83 8.30 -9.83 -23.53
N SER A 84 7.41 -9.94 -24.51
CA SER A 84 7.33 -9.06 -25.69
C SER A 84 6.38 -7.86 -25.49
N GLY A 85 5.81 -7.69 -24.29
CA GLY A 85 4.74 -6.71 -24.01
C GLY A 85 3.36 -7.11 -24.56
N GLU A 86 3.23 -8.28 -25.21
CA GLU A 86 1.98 -8.73 -25.82
C GLU A 86 0.99 -9.36 -24.83
N ASP A 87 1.48 -9.87 -23.69
CA ASP A 87 0.66 -10.51 -22.65
C ASP A 87 0.48 -9.65 -21.39
N GLY A 88 1.09 -8.46 -21.37
CA GLY A 88 1.27 -7.66 -20.17
C GLY A 88 2.35 -8.22 -19.25
N ASP A 89 2.82 -7.39 -18.34
CA ASP A 89 3.92 -7.77 -17.45
C ASP A 89 3.40 -8.55 -16.25
N HIS A 90 4.24 -9.41 -15.69
CA HIS A 90 3.89 -10.26 -14.56
C HIS A 90 5.04 -10.33 -13.56
N ASN A 91 4.71 -10.32 -12.27
CA ASN A 91 5.65 -10.66 -11.22
C ASN A 91 5.55 -12.15 -10.90
N LEU A 92 6.66 -12.85 -11.08
CA LEU A 92 6.74 -14.27 -10.79
C LEU A 92 7.29 -14.47 -9.38
N PHE A 93 6.64 -15.30 -8.58
CA PHE A 93 7.11 -15.70 -7.25
C PHE A 93 7.10 -17.21 -7.12
N PHE A 94 8.00 -17.72 -6.29
CA PHE A 94 8.17 -19.16 -6.09
C PHE A 94 7.98 -19.53 -4.62
N VAL A 95 7.38 -20.70 -4.38
CA VAL A 95 7.30 -21.28 -3.04
C VAL A 95 8.66 -21.79 -2.58
N ASP A 96 9.39 -22.45 -3.48
CA ASP A 96 10.73 -22.99 -3.24
C ASP A 96 11.79 -22.03 -3.80
N ASN A 97 13.00 -22.10 -3.26
CA ASN A 97 14.07 -21.16 -3.58
C ASN A 97 15.11 -21.72 -4.57
N ASP A 98 14.77 -22.76 -5.35
CA ASP A 98 15.72 -23.50 -6.20
C ASP A 98 15.51 -23.28 -7.71
N TYR A 99 14.65 -22.33 -8.08
CA TYR A 99 14.36 -22.01 -9.48
C TYR A 99 15.38 -21.04 -10.09
N ASN A 100 15.58 -21.15 -11.39
CA ASN A 100 16.30 -20.17 -12.20
C ASN A 100 15.31 -19.26 -12.93
N MET A 101 15.74 -18.04 -13.25
CA MET A 101 14.94 -17.10 -14.03
C MET A 101 14.79 -17.59 -15.48
N TYR A 102 13.62 -17.35 -16.07
CA TYR A 102 13.30 -17.71 -17.45
C TYR A 102 12.56 -16.55 -18.11
N HIS A 103 13.09 -16.05 -19.22
CA HIS A 103 12.57 -14.84 -19.89
C HIS A 103 12.03 -15.14 -21.30
N PRO A 104 10.97 -15.96 -21.44
CA PRO A 104 10.37 -16.20 -22.74
C PRO A 104 9.65 -14.94 -23.24
N HIS A 105 9.47 -14.82 -24.56
CA HIS A 105 8.71 -13.70 -25.12
C HIS A 105 7.21 -13.75 -24.84
N ARG A 106 6.66 -14.94 -24.53
CA ARG A 106 5.21 -15.17 -24.36
C ARG A 106 4.90 -15.83 -23.03
N TYR A 107 3.78 -15.45 -22.44
CA TYR A 107 3.34 -15.87 -21.11
C TYR A 107 3.15 -17.39 -21.00
N ASN A 108 2.54 -18.02 -22.01
CA ASN A 108 2.26 -19.48 -21.99
C ASN A 108 3.53 -20.33 -21.79
N ASN A 109 4.67 -19.86 -22.29
CA ASN A 109 5.93 -20.59 -22.16
C ASN A 109 6.43 -20.64 -20.71
N LEU A 110 6.01 -19.71 -19.84
CA LEU A 110 6.31 -19.77 -18.41
C LEU A 110 5.65 -20.99 -17.76
N LYS A 111 4.41 -21.29 -18.14
CA LYS A 111 3.66 -22.47 -17.67
C LYS A 111 4.31 -23.78 -18.09
N ASP A 112 4.89 -23.80 -19.29
CA ASP A 112 5.57 -24.99 -19.80
C ASP A 112 6.93 -25.23 -19.11
N TYR A 113 7.53 -24.18 -18.54
CA TYR A 113 8.84 -24.23 -17.90
C TYR A 113 8.78 -24.52 -16.40
N TYR A 114 7.82 -23.92 -15.69
CA TYR A 114 7.68 -24.05 -14.23
C TYR A 114 6.52 -24.96 -13.83
N GLU A 115 6.68 -25.69 -12.73
CA GLU A 115 5.64 -26.58 -12.20
C GLU A 115 4.46 -25.79 -11.63
N VAL A 116 3.25 -26.05 -12.14
CA VAL A 116 2.01 -25.40 -11.66
C VAL A 116 1.83 -25.64 -10.17
N GLY A 117 1.50 -24.57 -9.42
CA GLY A 117 1.37 -24.60 -7.97
C GLY A 117 2.69 -24.36 -7.20
N LYS A 118 3.84 -24.42 -7.88
CA LYS A 118 5.15 -24.06 -7.32
C LYS A 118 5.58 -22.63 -7.62
N PHE A 119 4.91 -21.99 -8.57
CA PHE A 119 5.05 -20.57 -8.87
C PHE A 119 3.69 -19.92 -9.10
N ILE A 120 3.65 -18.60 -8.95
CA ILE A 120 2.56 -17.74 -9.41
C ILE A 120 3.15 -16.65 -10.30
N ALA A 121 2.39 -16.21 -11.30
CA ALA A 121 2.70 -15.10 -12.19
C ALA A 121 1.59 -14.06 -12.07
N ILE A 122 1.82 -12.98 -11.33
CA ILE A 122 0.82 -11.97 -11.01
C ILE A 122 0.88 -10.86 -12.07
N PRO A 123 -0.13 -10.71 -12.95
CA PRO A 123 -0.14 -9.60 -13.89
C PRO A 123 -0.21 -8.26 -13.13
N HIS A 124 0.67 -7.32 -13.45
CA HIS A 124 0.74 -6.00 -12.80
C HIS A 124 0.46 -4.82 -13.73
N HIS A 125 0.01 -3.69 -13.16
CA HIS A 125 -0.49 -2.48 -13.84
C HIS A 125 -1.23 -2.74 -15.17
N ILE A 126 -2.21 -3.64 -15.10
CA ILE A 126 -2.78 -4.37 -16.24
C ILE A 126 -3.51 -3.53 -17.28
N ALA A 127 -4.00 -2.34 -16.90
CA ALA A 127 -4.92 -1.57 -17.73
C ALA A 127 -4.25 -0.72 -18.82
N TYR A 128 -2.98 -0.94 -19.16
CA TYR A 128 -2.36 -0.31 -20.33
C TYR A 128 -2.90 -0.87 -21.65
N LYS A 129 -2.54 -0.23 -22.77
CA LYS A 129 -3.00 -0.64 -24.11
C LYS A 129 -2.56 -2.06 -24.44
N LEU A 130 -3.50 -2.88 -24.93
CA LEU A 130 -3.21 -4.25 -25.39
C LEU A 130 -2.08 -4.27 -26.44
N GLY A 131 -1.17 -5.23 -26.32
CA GLY A 131 0.05 -5.33 -27.15
C GLY A 131 1.13 -4.32 -26.78
N ASN A 132 0.92 -3.50 -25.75
CA ASN A 132 1.85 -2.49 -25.25
C ASN A 132 1.83 -2.56 -23.71
N ARG A 133 2.20 -3.73 -23.15
CA ARG A 133 2.24 -4.04 -21.71
C ARG A 133 0.87 -4.09 -21.00
N GLY A 134 -0.23 -3.88 -21.72
CA GLY A 134 -1.59 -4.17 -21.23
C GLY A 134 -1.88 -5.66 -21.14
N LYS A 135 -2.59 -6.11 -20.08
CA LYS A 135 -2.91 -7.52 -19.87
C LYS A 135 -3.75 -8.09 -21.00
N ASN A 136 -3.24 -9.15 -21.62
CA ASN A 136 -4.02 -9.96 -22.53
C ASN A 136 -4.88 -10.98 -21.75
N TRP A 137 -6.18 -10.71 -21.65
CA TRP A 137 -7.11 -11.62 -20.99
C TRP A 137 -7.37 -12.93 -21.74
N SER A 138 -7.06 -13.02 -23.04
CA SER A 138 -7.26 -14.26 -23.80
C SER A 138 -6.20 -15.33 -23.52
N THR A 139 -5.06 -14.94 -22.96
CA THR A 139 -3.95 -15.85 -22.60
C THR A 139 -3.87 -16.09 -21.11
N HIS A 140 -4.78 -15.52 -20.32
CA HIS A 140 -4.78 -15.68 -18.87
C HIS A 140 -5.03 -17.14 -18.45
N ASP A 141 -4.30 -17.59 -17.43
CA ASP A 141 -4.46 -18.91 -16.83
C ASP A 141 -4.63 -18.79 -15.31
N GLU A 142 -5.82 -19.16 -14.83
CA GLU A 142 -6.22 -19.04 -13.41
C GLU A 142 -5.33 -19.88 -12.49
N ALA A 143 -4.72 -20.96 -12.99
CA ALA A 143 -3.92 -21.89 -12.18
C ALA A 143 -2.54 -21.33 -11.82
N ILE A 144 -2.02 -20.40 -12.61
CA ILE A 144 -0.71 -19.75 -12.34
C ILE A 144 -0.85 -18.25 -12.08
N SER A 145 -1.98 -17.63 -12.43
CA SER A 145 -2.28 -16.22 -12.16
C SER A 145 -3.57 -16.06 -11.34
N PRO A 146 -3.62 -16.55 -10.09
CA PRO A 146 -4.85 -16.58 -9.28
C PRO A 146 -5.40 -15.19 -8.92
N PHE A 147 -4.58 -14.13 -9.03
CA PHE A 147 -4.97 -12.75 -8.76
C PHE A 147 -4.13 -11.76 -9.59
N ALA A 148 -4.60 -10.52 -9.70
CA ALA A 148 -3.93 -9.42 -10.40
C ALA A 148 -3.69 -8.19 -9.51
N GLU A 149 -2.71 -7.37 -9.87
CA GLU A 149 -2.58 -6.03 -9.31
C GLU A 149 -3.64 -5.09 -9.88
N ILE A 150 -4.48 -4.56 -9.00
CA ILE A 150 -5.53 -3.60 -9.36
C ILE A 150 -5.12 -2.14 -9.08
N PHE A 151 -4.11 -1.94 -8.24
CA PHE A 151 -3.58 -0.62 -7.88
C PHE A 151 -2.11 -0.70 -7.46
N SER A 152 -1.34 0.31 -7.89
CA SER A 152 0.04 0.55 -7.46
C SER A 152 0.43 2.01 -7.61
N SER A 153 1.74 2.32 -7.56
CA SER A 153 2.28 3.65 -7.89
C SER A 153 1.86 4.15 -9.28
N HIS A 154 1.43 3.25 -10.16
CA HIS A 154 0.88 3.55 -11.46
C HIS A 154 -0.52 4.17 -11.39
N GLY A 155 -1.31 3.91 -10.35
CA GLY A 155 -2.74 4.25 -10.23
C GLY A 155 -3.63 3.00 -10.24
N SER A 156 -4.96 3.17 -10.37
CA SER A 156 -5.89 2.03 -10.39
C SER A 156 -6.18 1.52 -11.80
N SER A 157 -5.97 0.21 -11.98
CA SER A 157 -6.29 -0.58 -13.17
C SER A 157 -7.71 -1.21 -13.12
N GLU A 158 -8.54 -0.84 -12.14
CA GLU A 158 -9.85 -1.46 -11.92
C GLU A 158 -10.79 -1.32 -13.13
N THR A 159 -10.99 -0.08 -13.58
CA THR A 159 -11.88 0.33 -14.67
C THR A 159 -11.56 1.77 -15.06
N ASP A 160 -12.05 2.25 -16.20
CA ASP A 160 -11.92 3.65 -16.58
C ASP A 160 -12.70 4.63 -15.68
N PHE A 161 -13.71 4.14 -14.96
CA PHE A 161 -14.56 4.92 -14.05
C PHE A 161 -14.08 4.94 -12.58
N THR A 162 -12.77 5.09 -12.35
CA THR A 162 -12.20 5.20 -10.99
C THR A 162 -11.53 6.56 -10.75
N GLU A 163 -11.64 7.05 -9.52
CA GLU A 163 -11.07 8.32 -9.03
C GLU A 163 -9.54 8.29 -8.91
N MET A 164 -8.92 7.11 -9.03
CA MET A 164 -7.47 6.91 -8.96
C MET A 164 -6.90 6.74 -10.38
N PRO A 165 -6.52 7.84 -11.08
CA PRO A 165 -6.06 7.78 -12.46
C PRO A 165 -4.72 7.06 -12.62
N MET A 166 -4.54 6.36 -13.74
CA MET A 166 -3.21 5.95 -14.19
C MET A 166 -2.57 7.04 -15.05
N ALA A 167 -1.98 8.06 -14.40
CA ALA A 167 -1.49 9.26 -15.08
C ALA A 167 -0.01 9.61 -14.78
N ARG A 168 0.64 8.90 -13.86
CA ARG A 168 2.03 9.19 -13.45
C ARG A 168 3.05 8.82 -14.54
N HIS A 169 2.85 7.70 -15.24
CA HIS A 169 3.82 7.15 -16.18
C HIS A 169 3.56 7.62 -17.60
N ILE A 170 4.01 8.84 -17.90
CA ILE A 170 3.74 9.53 -19.19
C ILE A 170 4.13 8.73 -20.44
N HIS A 171 5.14 7.86 -20.34
CA HIS A 171 5.63 7.05 -21.47
C HIS A 171 4.74 5.85 -21.76
N MET A 172 4.01 5.34 -20.77
CA MET A 172 3.06 4.23 -20.91
C MET A 172 1.68 4.70 -21.40
N GLY A 173 1.35 5.97 -21.11
CA GLY A 173 0.03 6.55 -21.40
C GLY A 173 -1.01 6.22 -20.32
N PRO A 174 -2.28 6.64 -20.51
CA PRO A 174 -3.35 6.36 -19.57
C PRO A 174 -3.85 4.91 -19.71
N ARG A 175 -4.66 4.49 -18.73
CA ARG A 175 -5.39 3.21 -18.77
C ARG A 175 -6.40 3.12 -19.92
N VAL A 176 -6.83 1.90 -20.23
CA VAL A 176 -7.93 1.57 -21.15
C VAL A 176 -8.80 0.45 -20.57
N GLU A 177 -10.08 0.44 -20.91
CA GLU A 177 -11.06 -0.48 -20.30
C GLU A 177 -10.87 -1.95 -20.75
N ASN A 178 -10.42 -2.23 -21.98
CA ASN A 178 -10.42 -3.61 -22.49
C ASN A 178 -9.40 -4.54 -21.81
N THR A 179 -8.38 -3.98 -21.16
CA THR A 179 -7.35 -4.70 -20.37
C THR A 179 -7.51 -4.49 -18.86
N SER A 180 -8.53 -3.76 -18.42
CA SER A 180 -8.79 -3.50 -16.99
C SER A 180 -9.17 -4.77 -16.23
N TYR A 181 -9.09 -4.71 -14.89
CA TYR A 181 -9.49 -5.81 -14.00
C TYR A 181 -10.96 -6.21 -14.22
N LYS A 182 -11.85 -5.21 -14.32
CA LYS A 182 -13.27 -5.40 -14.62
C LYS A 182 -13.49 -6.18 -15.93
N SER A 183 -12.70 -5.89 -16.97
CA SER A 183 -12.79 -6.63 -18.25
C SER A 183 -12.48 -8.12 -18.09
N GLY A 184 -11.50 -8.46 -17.24
CA GLY A 184 -11.19 -9.85 -16.88
C GLY A 184 -12.38 -10.55 -16.21
N LEU A 185 -12.94 -9.94 -15.17
CA LEU A 185 -14.10 -10.49 -14.45
C LEU A 185 -15.33 -10.66 -15.35
N LEU A 186 -15.62 -9.68 -16.23
CA LEU A 186 -16.76 -9.76 -17.15
C LEU A 186 -16.61 -10.87 -18.20
N LYS A 187 -15.38 -11.32 -18.49
CA LYS A 187 -15.11 -12.51 -19.32
C LYS A 187 -15.37 -13.84 -18.59
N GLY A 188 -15.68 -13.81 -17.30
CA GLY A 188 -15.88 -15.00 -16.47
C GLY A 188 -14.59 -15.60 -15.92
N ILE A 189 -13.47 -14.86 -16.00
CA ILE A 189 -12.19 -15.27 -15.44
C ILE A 189 -12.26 -15.18 -13.92
N LYS A 190 -11.87 -16.24 -13.23
CA LYS A 190 -11.77 -16.30 -11.77
C LYS A 190 -10.42 -15.77 -11.32
N ILE A 191 -10.38 -14.46 -11.06
CA ILE A 191 -9.15 -13.77 -10.67
C ILE A 191 -9.38 -12.87 -9.46
N GLY A 192 -8.60 -13.09 -8.40
CA GLY A 192 -8.55 -12.20 -7.24
C GLY A 192 -7.85 -10.87 -7.52
N CYS A 193 -7.77 -10.00 -6.53
CA CYS A 193 -7.08 -8.71 -6.65
C CYS A 193 -6.22 -8.36 -5.45
N ILE A 194 -5.08 -7.74 -5.73
CA ILE A 194 -4.18 -7.15 -4.74
C ILE A 194 -3.87 -5.69 -5.11
N CYS A 195 -3.38 -4.94 -4.13
CA CYS A 195 -2.63 -3.72 -4.38
C CYS A 195 -1.16 -4.01 -4.09
N SER A 196 -0.28 -3.30 -4.78
CA SER A 196 1.15 -3.53 -4.71
C SER A 196 1.89 -2.20 -4.83
N GLY A 197 3.13 -2.12 -4.36
CA GLY A 197 3.83 -0.84 -4.36
C GLY A 197 4.39 -0.46 -5.72
N ASP A 198 4.83 -1.45 -6.50
CA ASP A 198 5.67 -1.27 -7.67
C ASP A 198 6.83 -0.28 -7.39
N ASN A 199 7.53 -0.58 -6.30
CA ASN A 199 8.50 0.32 -5.72
C ASN A 199 9.89 0.08 -6.32
N HIS A 200 10.48 1.11 -6.93
CA HIS A 200 11.85 1.05 -7.46
C HIS A 200 12.89 1.79 -6.60
N LYS A 201 12.53 2.23 -5.39
CA LYS A 201 13.43 3.00 -4.52
C LYS A 201 13.39 2.54 -3.07
N PHE A 202 12.23 2.66 -2.42
CA PHE A 202 12.03 2.20 -1.05
C PHE A 202 10.98 1.11 -1.05
N SER A 203 11.35 -0.04 -0.50
CA SER A 203 10.43 -1.14 -0.29
C SER A 203 9.28 -0.74 0.63
N GLY A 204 8.11 -1.32 0.44
CA GLY A 204 7.06 -1.25 1.46
C GLY A 204 6.38 0.10 1.70
N GLN A 205 6.47 1.05 0.75
CA GLN A 205 5.87 2.39 0.87
C GLN A 205 4.38 2.37 1.24
N TYR A 206 4.03 3.00 2.37
CA TYR A 206 2.66 3.11 2.90
C TYR A 206 1.63 3.61 1.87
N GLU A 207 2.00 4.57 1.01
CA GLU A 207 1.06 5.21 0.07
C GLU A 207 0.93 4.52 -1.30
N ASN A 208 1.74 3.50 -1.59
CA ASN A 208 1.79 2.92 -2.93
C ASN A 208 0.97 1.64 -3.07
N GLY A 209 0.44 1.09 -1.99
CA GLY A 209 -0.47 -0.04 -2.02
C GLY A 209 0.12 -1.34 -1.48
N ASN A 210 -0.74 -2.08 -0.78
CA ASN A 210 -0.39 -3.27 -0.01
C ASN A 210 -1.34 -4.42 -0.28
N MET A 211 -0.82 -5.64 -0.10
CA MET A 211 -1.62 -6.85 -0.18
C MET A 211 -1.84 -7.42 1.21
N CYS A 212 -2.99 -8.05 1.37
CA CYS A 212 -3.32 -8.86 2.53
C CYS A 212 -3.67 -10.26 2.03
N VAL A 213 -3.21 -11.28 2.78
CA VAL A 213 -3.47 -12.69 2.50
C VAL A 213 -4.21 -13.27 3.69
N LEU A 214 -5.37 -13.87 3.44
CA LEU A 214 -6.13 -14.57 4.47
C LEU A 214 -5.56 -15.99 4.60
N ALA A 215 -4.59 -16.12 5.49
CA ALA A 215 -3.90 -17.37 5.81
C ALA A 215 -4.29 -17.88 7.21
N ARG A 216 -4.09 -19.18 7.45
CA ARG A 216 -4.37 -19.80 8.77
C ARG A 216 -3.40 -19.36 9.86
N ASP A 217 -2.17 -19.05 9.47
CA ASP A 217 -1.08 -18.56 10.30
C ASP A 217 -0.05 -17.83 9.42
N ASN A 218 1.05 -17.37 10.03
CA ASN A 218 2.13 -16.64 9.34
C ASN A 218 3.23 -17.54 8.78
N SER A 219 3.01 -18.85 8.62
CA SER A 219 3.97 -19.72 7.94
C SER A 219 4.02 -19.43 6.44
N LYS A 220 5.17 -19.70 5.82
CA LYS A 220 5.36 -19.54 4.38
C LYS A 220 4.36 -20.39 3.58
N GLU A 221 4.08 -21.61 4.05
CA GLU A 221 3.16 -22.55 3.42
C GLU A 221 1.71 -22.09 3.52
N ALA A 222 1.27 -21.58 4.68
CA ALA A 222 -0.09 -21.07 4.85
C ALA A 222 -0.33 -19.81 4.02
N ILE A 223 0.66 -18.91 3.95
CA ILE A 223 0.59 -17.74 3.08
C ILE A 223 0.53 -18.16 1.61
N TRP A 224 1.39 -19.09 1.18
CA TRP A 224 1.38 -19.60 -0.19
C TRP A 224 0.04 -20.24 -0.57
N GLU A 225 -0.56 -21.02 0.33
CA GLU A 225 -1.89 -21.60 0.12
C GLU A 225 -2.96 -20.52 -0.05
N GLY A 226 -2.92 -19.46 0.75
CA GLY A 226 -3.80 -18.30 0.60
C GLY A 226 -3.63 -17.61 -0.77
N LEU A 227 -2.39 -17.43 -1.23
CA LEU A 227 -2.07 -16.86 -2.54
C LEU A 227 -2.63 -17.72 -3.68
N LEU A 228 -2.35 -19.04 -3.68
CA LEU A 228 -2.84 -19.96 -4.71
C LEU A 228 -4.36 -19.99 -4.81
N ASN A 229 -5.06 -19.85 -3.68
CA ASN A 229 -6.53 -19.86 -3.64
C ASN A 229 -7.16 -18.48 -3.84
N GLY A 230 -6.37 -17.45 -4.18
CA GLY A 230 -6.87 -16.09 -4.38
C GLY A 230 -7.54 -15.49 -3.14
N ARG A 231 -7.18 -15.95 -1.94
CA ARG A 231 -7.71 -15.44 -0.66
C ARG A 231 -7.00 -14.16 -0.25
N VAL A 232 -7.06 -13.18 -1.15
CA VAL A 232 -6.27 -11.95 -1.07
C VAL A 232 -7.15 -10.73 -1.20
N TYR A 233 -6.69 -9.60 -0.67
CA TYR A 233 -7.25 -8.30 -1.00
C TYR A 233 -6.15 -7.25 -1.03
N GLY A 234 -6.45 -6.14 -1.70
CA GLY A 234 -5.56 -5.01 -1.87
C GLY A 234 -6.01 -3.79 -1.08
N LEU A 235 -5.07 -3.02 -0.55
CA LEU A 235 -5.30 -1.72 0.08
C LEU A 235 -4.51 -0.66 -0.68
N SER A 236 -5.14 0.45 -1.09
CA SER A 236 -4.42 1.53 -1.79
C SER A 236 -3.41 2.24 -0.88
N LYS A 237 -3.71 2.29 0.42
CA LYS A 237 -2.83 2.72 1.52
C LYS A 237 -3.47 2.26 2.83
N GLY A 238 -2.76 2.36 3.94
CA GLY A 238 -3.34 2.01 5.24
C GLY A 238 -3.37 0.51 5.49
N ARG A 239 -3.88 0.16 6.68
CA ARG A 239 -4.32 -1.17 7.04
C ARG A 239 -5.83 -1.20 7.17
N MET A 240 -6.43 -2.28 6.69
CA MET A 240 -7.81 -2.65 7.02
C MET A 240 -7.84 -4.14 7.25
N ASP A 241 -8.39 -4.59 8.37
CA ASP A 241 -8.67 -6.01 8.60
C ASP A 241 -10.07 -6.29 8.06
N ILE A 242 -10.16 -7.13 7.04
CA ILE A 242 -11.40 -7.40 6.30
C ILE A 242 -11.71 -8.89 6.30
N ASP A 243 -12.88 -9.21 6.83
CA ASP A 243 -13.53 -10.51 6.76
C ASP A 243 -14.75 -10.40 5.84
N CYS A 244 -14.80 -11.21 4.78
CA CYS A 244 -15.91 -11.25 3.84
C CYS A 244 -16.25 -12.69 3.50
N TYR A 245 -17.51 -13.08 3.78
CA TYR A 245 -18.01 -14.43 3.55
C TYR A 245 -19.32 -14.39 2.76
N LEU A 246 -19.47 -15.32 1.82
CA LEU A 246 -20.71 -15.61 1.11
C LEU A 246 -21.13 -17.05 1.42
N ASP A 247 -22.23 -17.24 2.13
CA ASP A 247 -22.69 -18.55 2.60
C ASP A 247 -21.58 -19.33 3.33
N ASN A 248 -20.85 -18.65 4.24
CA ASN A 248 -19.68 -19.15 4.97
C ASN A 248 -18.43 -19.46 4.12
N HIS A 249 -18.42 -19.11 2.83
CA HIS A 249 -17.24 -19.25 1.98
C HIS A 249 -16.48 -17.93 1.89
N ILE A 250 -15.17 -18.00 2.08
CA ILE A 250 -14.26 -16.85 2.05
C ILE A 250 -14.02 -16.37 0.60
N ILE A 251 -13.55 -15.13 0.45
CA ILE A 251 -13.09 -14.56 -0.83
C ILE A 251 -12.11 -15.50 -1.55
N GLY A 252 -12.14 -15.52 -2.89
CA GLY A 252 -11.41 -16.47 -3.73
C GLY A 252 -12.14 -17.80 -3.95
N SER A 253 -13.15 -18.14 -3.14
CA SER A 253 -13.93 -19.37 -3.31
C SER A 253 -14.86 -19.31 -4.52
N THR A 254 -15.25 -20.49 -5.04
CA THR A 254 -16.39 -20.65 -5.96
C THR A 254 -17.56 -21.31 -5.22
N VAL A 255 -18.78 -20.76 -5.36
CA VAL A 255 -19.99 -21.29 -4.71
C VAL A 255 -21.14 -21.46 -5.69
N LYS A 256 -22.14 -22.26 -5.32
CA LYS A 256 -23.36 -22.43 -6.12
C LYS A 256 -24.24 -21.18 -6.05
N ALA A 257 -24.89 -20.86 -7.16
CA ALA A 257 -25.87 -19.79 -7.21
C ALA A 257 -27.07 -20.08 -6.28
N SER A 258 -27.59 -19.02 -5.64
CA SER A 258 -28.71 -19.08 -4.71
C SER A 258 -29.50 -17.77 -4.77
N SER A 259 -30.82 -17.87 -4.63
CA SER A 259 -31.69 -16.69 -4.56
C SER A 259 -31.61 -15.95 -3.22
N ASN A 260 -30.92 -16.50 -2.23
CA ASN A 260 -30.93 -16.02 -0.85
C ASN A 260 -29.59 -16.24 -0.11
N SER A 261 -28.47 -16.03 -0.80
CA SER A 261 -27.13 -16.13 -0.21
C SER A 261 -26.95 -15.12 0.92
N ASN A 262 -26.24 -15.52 1.97
CA ASN A 262 -25.85 -14.68 3.10
C ASN A 262 -24.48 -14.04 2.85
N LEU A 263 -24.44 -12.73 2.62
CA LEU A 263 -23.20 -11.97 2.63
C LEU A 263 -22.93 -11.45 4.04
N GLU A 264 -21.77 -11.77 4.60
CA GLU A 264 -21.30 -11.31 5.91
C GLU A 264 -19.99 -10.55 5.74
N VAL A 265 -19.96 -9.31 6.25
CA VAL A 265 -18.80 -8.43 6.13
C VAL A 265 -18.47 -7.86 7.51
N SER A 266 -17.20 -7.93 7.88
CA SER A 266 -16.62 -7.27 9.06
C SER A 266 -15.36 -6.54 8.65
N VAL A 267 -15.24 -5.28 9.05
CA VAL A 267 -14.13 -4.39 8.67
C VAL A 267 -13.65 -3.63 9.89
N ILE A 268 -12.34 -3.59 10.09
CA ILE A 268 -11.65 -2.67 10.99
C ILE A 268 -10.66 -1.86 10.15
N GLY A 269 -10.87 -0.57 10.01
CA GLY A 269 -9.97 0.33 9.28
C GLY A 269 -8.93 1.02 10.17
N ASP A 270 -7.89 1.57 9.56
CA ASP A 270 -6.95 2.53 10.18
C ASP A 270 -7.59 3.92 10.45
N TYR A 271 -8.78 4.16 9.90
CA TYR A 271 -9.53 5.41 9.92
C TYR A 271 -11.02 5.19 9.67
N ALA A 272 -11.82 6.25 9.74
CA ALA A 272 -13.27 6.17 9.58
C ALA A 272 -13.67 5.57 8.22
N ILE A 273 -14.45 4.50 8.27
CA ILE A 273 -15.09 3.87 7.11
C ILE A 273 -16.17 4.83 6.61
N ASP A 274 -16.14 5.18 5.33
CA ASP A 274 -17.18 5.94 4.67
C ASP A 274 -18.32 5.01 4.24
N ARG A 275 -17.98 4.06 3.36
CA ARG A 275 -18.94 3.11 2.79
C ARG A 275 -18.28 1.80 2.38
N ILE A 276 -19.11 0.77 2.26
CA ILE A 276 -18.78 -0.53 1.69
C ILE A 276 -19.71 -0.76 0.50
N GLU A 277 -19.14 -0.84 -0.69
CA GLU A 277 -19.85 -1.15 -1.93
C GLU A 277 -19.84 -2.66 -2.14
N VAL A 278 -21.02 -3.24 -2.37
CA VAL A 278 -21.21 -4.64 -2.78
C VAL A 278 -21.50 -4.63 -4.27
N LEU A 279 -20.65 -5.31 -5.03
CA LEU A 279 -20.71 -5.39 -6.48
C LEU A 279 -21.15 -6.78 -6.90
N LYS A 280 -22.14 -6.85 -7.79
CA LYS A 280 -22.56 -8.05 -8.51
C LYS A 280 -22.17 -7.87 -9.97
N ASP A 281 -21.25 -8.69 -10.46
CA ASP A 281 -20.69 -8.58 -11.82
C ASP A 281 -20.20 -7.17 -12.17
N GLU A 282 -19.46 -6.56 -11.25
CA GLU A 282 -18.89 -5.21 -11.39
C GLU A 282 -19.95 -4.08 -11.46
N VAL A 283 -21.20 -4.37 -11.12
CA VAL A 283 -22.29 -3.40 -10.97
C VAL A 283 -22.65 -3.26 -9.50
N LEU A 284 -22.84 -2.02 -9.04
CA LEU A 284 -23.26 -1.74 -7.66
C LEU A 284 -24.64 -2.33 -7.38
N GLU A 285 -24.68 -3.32 -6.49
CA GLU A 285 -25.90 -3.97 -6.01
C GLU A 285 -26.40 -3.32 -4.72
N TYR A 286 -25.46 -2.94 -3.84
CA TYR A 286 -25.77 -2.34 -2.55
C TYR A 286 -24.59 -1.52 -2.03
N ALA A 287 -24.88 -0.42 -1.34
CA ALA A 287 -23.88 0.34 -0.60
C ALA A 287 -24.29 0.42 0.87
N TYR A 288 -23.43 -0.09 1.75
CA TYR A 288 -23.53 0.16 3.18
C TYR A 288 -22.78 1.46 3.49
N TYR A 289 -23.49 2.51 3.90
CA TYR A 289 -22.85 3.73 4.42
C TYR A 289 -22.64 3.59 5.93
N ASN A 290 -21.39 3.77 6.38
CA ASN A 290 -21.07 3.94 7.79
C ASN A 290 -21.06 5.43 8.18
N SER A 291 -20.68 6.31 7.24
CA SER A 291 -20.91 7.75 7.34
C SER A 291 -22.36 8.06 7.68
N GLY A 292 -22.55 9.02 8.60
CA GLY A 292 -23.85 9.46 9.10
C GLY A 292 -24.40 8.63 10.26
N LYS A 293 -23.73 7.55 10.69
CA LYS A 293 -24.21 6.66 11.77
C LYS A 293 -23.54 6.90 13.13
N TRP A 294 -22.39 7.55 13.16
CA TRP A 294 -21.56 7.64 14.37
C TRP A 294 -21.28 9.09 14.80
N GLU A 295 -21.35 10.04 13.86
CA GLU A 295 -20.90 11.43 14.06
C GLU A 295 -21.68 12.17 15.15
N ASN A 296 -22.97 11.86 15.30
CA ASN A 296 -23.86 12.50 16.27
C ASN A 296 -24.14 11.63 17.51
N LYS A 297 -23.49 10.48 17.63
CA LYS A 297 -23.71 9.59 18.79
C LYS A 297 -23.00 10.13 20.02
N VAL A 298 -23.68 9.98 21.16
CA VAL A 298 -23.07 10.26 22.45
C VAL A 298 -22.04 9.16 22.73
N LEU A 299 -20.78 9.55 22.88
CA LEU A 299 -19.72 8.63 23.24
C LEU A 299 -19.91 8.14 24.68
N PRO A 300 -19.58 6.86 24.98
CA PRO A 300 -19.55 6.37 26.35
C PRO A 300 -18.48 7.10 27.17
N LYS A 301 -18.52 6.94 28.50
CA LYS A 301 -17.57 7.58 29.43
C LYS A 301 -16.12 7.26 29.07
N GLU A 302 -15.86 6.02 28.69
CA GLU A 302 -14.59 5.54 28.16
C GLU A 302 -14.85 4.91 26.80
N PHE A 303 -14.01 5.22 25.81
CA PHE A 303 -14.14 4.78 24.42
C PHE A 303 -12.76 4.57 23.81
N LYS A 304 -12.72 3.90 22.66
CA LYS A 304 -11.54 3.87 21.80
C LYS A 304 -11.64 4.90 20.68
N MET A 305 -10.50 5.45 20.28
CA MET A 305 -10.38 6.32 19.11
C MET A 305 -9.08 6.07 18.36
N LYS A 306 -9.07 6.33 17.05
CA LYS A 306 -7.86 6.36 16.24
C LYS A 306 -7.50 7.78 15.80
N THR A 307 -6.22 8.12 15.81
CA THR A 307 -5.69 9.37 15.22
C THR A 307 -4.34 9.12 14.55
N LYS A 308 -4.13 9.74 13.38
CA LYS A 308 -2.85 9.72 12.65
C LYS A 308 -2.01 10.94 13.03
N ILE A 309 -0.72 10.75 13.25
CA ILE A 309 0.25 11.85 13.38
C ILE A 309 1.28 11.72 12.27
N GLU A 310 1.48 12.81 11.53
CA GLU A 310 2.31 12.83 10.32
C GLU A 310 3.35 13.95 10.34
N PHE A 311 4.54 13.66 9.82
CA PHE A 311 5.71 14.51 9.84
C PHE A 311 6.31 14.62 8.43
N GLY A 312 6.85 15.78 8.06
CA GLY A 312 7.69 15.91 6.85
C GLY A 312 7.56 17.21 6.06
N TRP A 313 6.54 18.03 6.32
CA TRP A 313 6.47 19.38 5.75
C TRP A 313 7.58 20.27 6.30
N GLY A 314 8.11 21.19 5.49
CA GLY A 314 9.31 21.95 5.87
C GLY A 314 9.83 22.92 4.81
N PRO A 315 11.09 23.41 4.96
CA PRO A 315 11.78 24.29 4.02
C PRO A 315 11.80 23.81 2.57
N ASP A 316 11.61 24.72 1.62
CA ASP A 316 11.69 24.41 0.19
C ASP A 316 13.14 24.16 -0.25
N ILE A 317 13.43 22.98 -0.81
CA ILE A 317 14.78 22.59 -1.26
C ILE A 317 15.29 23.39 -2.45
N ARG A 318 14.45 24.19 -3.11
CA ARG A 318 14.86 25.16 -4.12
C ARG A 318 15.55 26.37 -3.51
N ILE A 319 15.13 26.77 -2.30
CA ILE A 319 15.71 27.86 -1.52
C ILE A 319 16.84 27.31 -0.64
N PHE A 320 16.59 26.18 0.03
CA PHE A 320 17.50 25.54 0.97
C PHE A 320 17.98 24.20 0.41
N LYS A 321 18.89 24.25 -0.58
CA LYS A 321 19.39 23.06 -1.30
C LYS A 321 20.06 22.02 -0.39
N ASP A 322 20.57 22.44 0.76
CA ASP A 322 21.20 21.60 1.76
C ASP A 322 20.20 20.89 2.70
N LEU A 323 18.95 21.34 2.77
CA LEU A 323 17.93 20.81 3.69
C LEU A 323 17.08 19.71 3.04
N THR A 324 17.72 18.62 2.62
CA THR A 324 17.07 17.51 1.90
C THR A 324 16.42 16.47 2.81
N SER A 325 16.73 16.47 4.10
CA SER A 325 16.16 15.55 5.10
C SER A 325 16.04 16.19 6.48
N LYS A 326 15.18 15.62 7.32
CA LYS A 326 15.01 15.99 8.73
C LYS A 326 14.89 14.74 9.57
N LYS A 327 15.69 14.67 10.64
CA LYS A 327 15.51 13.72 11.74
C LYS A 327 14.58 14.29 12.79
N TRP A 328 13.69 13.46 13.29
CA TRP A 328 12.68 13.80 14.30
C TRP A 328 12.90 12.88 15.50
N ASP A 329 12.99 13.46 16.70
CA ASP A 329 12.83 12.73 17.97
C ASP A 329 11.44 13.10 18.48
N VAL A 330 10.58 12.10 18.59
CA VAL A 330 9.17 12.26 18.92
C VAL A 330 8.85 11.37 20.10
N THR A 331 8.35 11.99 21.17
CA THR A 331 7.76 11.25 22.29
C THR A 331 6.28 11.60 22.37
N LEU A 332 5.43 10.61 22.49
CA LEU A 332 4.00 10.76 22.68
C LEU A 332 3.66 10.19 24.05
N LYS A 333 2.89 10.91 24.84
CA LYS A 333 2.36 10.41 26.10
C LYS A 333 0.85 10.60 26.15
N THR A 334 0.18 9.74 26.90
CA THR A 334 -1.25 9.92 27.16
C THR A 334 -1.63 9.67 28.61
N THR A 335 -2.62 10.41 29.11
CA THR A 335 -3.26 10.09 30.40
C THR A 335 -4.19 8.89 30.29
N GLY A 336 -4.74 8.65 29.09
CA GLY A 336 -5.50 7.46 28.71
C GLY A 336 -4.58 6.26 28.47
N LYS A 337 -4.83 5.44 27.46
CA LYS A 337 -3.94 4.32 27.08
C LYS A 337 -3.68 4.27 25.59
N ILE A 338 -2.45 3.93 25.20
CA ILE A 338 -2.10 3.51 23.84
C ILE A 338 -2.41 2.01 23.75
N LEU A 339 -3.31 1.65 22.82
CA LEU A 339 -3.68 0.26 22.55
C LEU A 339 -2.86 -0.33 21.41
N ASP A 340 -2.65 0.44 20.35
CA ASP A 340 -1.95 0.00 19.15
C ASP A 340 -1.25 1.17 18.45
N VAL A 341 -0.20 0.84 17.68
CA VAL A 341 0.60 1.78 16.89
C VAL A 341 0.82 1.19 15.50
N GLU A 342 0.05 1.66 14.53
CA GLU A 342 0.24 1.31 13.13
C GLU A 342 1.33 2.20 12.51
N LYS A 343 2.28 1.58 11.80
CA LYS A 343 3.39 2.27 11.13
C LYS A 343 2.96 2.72 9.74
N ASN A 344 2.98 4.02 9.46
CA ASN A 344 2.62 4.59 8.16
C ASN A 344 3.90 5.13 7.49
N TRP A 345 4.85 4.25 7.20
CA TRP A 345 6.20 4.62 6.76
C TRP A 345 6.43 4.46 5.24
N ASN A 346 7.24 5.35 4.65
CA ASN A 346 7.47 5.46 3.21
C ASN A 346 8.96 5.40 2.80
N SER A 347 9.89 5.44 3.73
CA SER A 347 11.32 5.39 3.45
C SER A 347 12.07 4.72 4.59
N PHE A 348 13.40 4.61 4.56
CA PHE A 348 14.19 4.06 5.66
C PHE A 348 14.56 5.11 6.72
N GLY A 349 14.88 4.65 7.93
CA GLY A 349 15.42 5.47 9.02
C GLY A 349 14.39 5.90 10.08
N GLN A 350 13.31 5.16 10.19
CA GLN A 350 12.27 5.24 11.21
C GLN A 350 12.52 4.12 12.21
N LYS A 351 12.23 4.38 13.48
CA LYS A 351 12.40 3.39 14.53
C LYS A 351 11.47 3.69 15.69
N ILE A 352 10.82 2.66 16.21
CA ILE A 352 10.20 2.71 17.53
C ILE A 352 11.29 2.38 18.55
N ILE A 353 11.61 3.33 19.42
CA ILE A 353 12.65 3.19 20.46
C ILE A 353 12.09 2.47 21.68
N SER A 354 10.88 2.84 22.10
CA SER A 354 10.15 2.21 23.20
C SER A 354 8.65 2.46 23.06
N GLN A 355 7.85 1.52 23.55
CA GLN A 355 6.40 1.62 23.57
C GLN A 355 5.85 0.89 24.81
N ASP A 356 4.94 1.55 25.52
CA ASP A 356 4.06 0.95 26.53
C ASP A 356 2.64 1.53 26.40
N ASP A 357 1.77 1.27 27.39
CA ASP A 357 0.38 1.74 27.34
C ASP A 357 0.23 3.25 27.63
N LYS A 358 1.29 3.97 27.98
CA LYS A 358 1.28 5.41 28.29
C LYS A 358 2.19 6.23 27.41
N GLU A 359 3.24 5.64 26.85
CA GLU A 359 4.29 6.34 26.12
C GLU A 359 4.71 5.60 24.85
N LEU A 360 4.90 6.36 23.77
CA LEU A 360 5.57 5.93 22.54
C LEU A 360 6.74 6.88 22.26
N ARG A 361 7.95 6.33 22.15
CA ARG A 361 9.13 7.07 21.69
C ARG A 361 9.58 6.55 20.34
N CYS A 362 9.74 7.45 19.38
CA CYS A 362 10.17 7.10 18.04
C CYS A 362 11.16 8.12 17.47
N GLU A 363 11.99 7.62 16.56
CA GLU A 363 12.83 8.43 15.70
C GLU A 363 12.29 8.30 14.27
N LEU A 364 12.13 9.41 13.57
CA LEU A 364 11.71 9.42 12.16
C LEU A 364 12.73 10.17 11.31
N THR A 365 12.86 9.77 10.05
CA THR A 365 13.61 10.52 9.05
C THR A 365 12.71 10.83 7.86
N THR A 366 12.38 12.11 7.66
CA THR A 366 11.59 12.54 6.50
C THR A 366 12.52 13.10 5.43
N ARG A 367 12.20 12.85 4.16
CA ARG A 367 13.06 13.23 3.02
C ARG A 367 12.27 14.04 2.00
N LYS A 368 12.97 14.94 1.32
CA LYS A 368 12.42 15.70 0.20
C LYS A 368 13.16 15.32 -1.07
N SER A 369 12.44 14.99 -2.14
CA SER A 369 13.03 14.88 -3.48
C SER A 369 12.46 15.94 -4.42
N THR A 370 13.28 16.36 -5.38
CA THR A 370 12.84 17.08 -6.57
C THR A 370 12.65 16.07 -7.70
N ASP A 371 11.52 15.35 -7.74
CA ASP A 371 11.29 14.43 -8.87
C ASP A 371 10.94 15.17 -10.17
N SER A 372 10.65 16.48 -10.12
CA SER A 372 9.97 17.16 -11.22
C SER A 372 10.66 18.40 -11.80
N GLY A 373 11.73 18.94 -11.20
CA GLY A 373 12.55 20.03 -11.77
C GLY A 373 11.81 21.32 -12.20
N LYS A 374 10.51 21.48 -11.89
CA LYS A 374 9.66 22.59 -12.35
C LYS A 374 9.28 23.51 -11.19
N TRP A 375 9.18 24.81 -11.47
CA TRP A 375 8.89 25.88 -10.50
C TRP A 375 7.50 25.80 -9.82
N MET A 376 6.57 25.00 -10.36
CA MET A 376 5.27 24.70 -9.74
C MET A 376 4.99 23.21 -9.53
N ALA A 377 5.99 22.34 -9.70
CA ALA A 377 5.75 20.91 -9.53
C ALA A 377 5.95 20.46 -8.09
N SER A 378 5.20 19.44 -7.67
CA SER A 378 5.31 18.84 -6.35
C SER A 378 6.74 18.38 -6.13
N SER A 379 7.37 18.87 -5.06
CA SER A 379 8.36 18.08 -4.36
C SER A 379 7.60 16.90 -3.77
N ASP A 380 7.89 15.66 -4.20
CA ASP A 380 7.35 14.48 -3.54
C ASP A 380 8.00 14.41 -2.16
N VAL A 381 7.34 15.00 -1.17
CA VAL A 381 7.76 14.90 0.22
C VAL A 381 7.41 13.49 0.68
N LYS A 382 8.41 12.72 1.09
CA LYS A 382 8.19 11.43 1.75
C LYS A 382 7.93 11.74 3.22
N ASN A 383 6.65 11.99 3.50
CA ASN A 383 6.16 12.12 4.86
C ASN A 383 6.18 10.76 5.55
N GLU A 384 6.37 10.80 6.86
CA GLU A 384 6.37 9.63 7.72
C GLU A 384 5.32 9.83 8.80
N ALA A 385 4.59 8.77 9.14
CA ALA A 385 3.49 8.85 10.08
C ALA A 385 3.34 7.57 10.90
N PHE A 386 2.46 7.63 11.87
CA PHE A 386 1.90 6.48 12.56
C PHE A 386 0.45 6.78 12.95
N THR A 387 -0.34 5.73 13.14
CA THR A 387 -1.73 5.81 13.60
C THR A 387 -1.82 5.18 14.97
N LEU A 388 -2.29 5.94 15.95
CA LEU A 388 -2.48 5.47 17.32
C LEU A 388 -3.92 5.02 17.50
N GLU A 389 -4.12 3.84 18.07
CA GLU A 389 -5.38 3.51 18.74
C GLU A 389 -5.25 3.85 20.23
N LEU A 390 -6.15 4.69 20.72
CA LEU A 390 -6.15 5.23 22.07
C LEU A 390 -7.43 4.82 22.80
N PHE A 391 -7.33 4.55 24.10
CA PHE A 391 -8.47 4.30 25.00
C PHE A 391 -8.49 5.32 26.12
N GLY A 392 -9.68 5.85 26.46
CA GLY A 392 -9.84 6.80 27.56
C GLY A 392 -11.15 7.56 27.48
N SER A 393 -11.19 8.70 28.16
CA SER A 393 -12.32 9.61 28.27
C SER A 393 -12.09 10.92 27.50
N LEU A 394 -13.13 11.74 27.36
CA LEU A 394 -13.05 13.03 26.67
C LEU A 394 -12.05 14.02 27.30
N GLU A 395 -11.74 13.85 28.59
CA GLU A 395 -10.82 14.71 29.33
C GLU A 395 -9.40 14.16 29.37
N ASP A 396 -9.15 12.96 28.84
CA ASP A 396 -7.80 12.46 28.68
C ASP A 396 -7.03 13.24 27.62
N GLU A 397 -5.71 13.25 27.76
CA GLU A 397 -4.80 14.06 26.96
C GLU A 397 -3.89 13.18 26.11
N LEU A 398 -3.59 13.67 24.91
CA LEU A 398 -2.43 13.27 24.12
C LEU A 398 -1.39 14.40 24.18
N ARG A 399 -0.18 14.07 24.60
CA ARG A 399 0.95 14.98 24.74
C ARG A 399 2.02 14.61 23.72
N VAL A 400 2.35 15.54 22.84
CA VAL A 400 3.35 15.36 21.78
C VAL A 400 4.58 16.19 22.13
N TYR A 401 5.71 15.53 22.34
CA TYR A 401 7.00 16.18 22.55
C TYR A 401 7.79 16.11 21.24
N VAL A 402 7.98 17.28 20.62
CA VAL A 402 8.70 17.45 19.35
C VAL A 402 9.18 18.89 19.26
N PHE A 403 10.27 19.13 18.53
CA PHE A 403 10.94 20.45 18.47
C PHE A 403 11.45 20.97 19.83
N GLY A 404 11.59 20.09 20.83
CA GLY A 404 11.90 20.50 22.20
C GLY A 404 10.73 21.14 22.95
N ASN A 405 9.53 21.11 22.37
CA ASN A 405 8.30 21.65 22.94
C ASN A 405 7.32 20.52 23.29
N GLU A 406 6.40 20.80 24.22
CA GLU A 406 5.27 19.93 24.58
C GLU A 406 3.97 20.54 24.04
N TYR A 407 3.25 19.76 23.23
CA TYR A 407 1.92 20.11 22.73
C TYR A 407 0.89 19.19 23.38
N VAL A 408 -0.15 19.76 24.01
CA VAL A 408 -1.16 19.00 24.78
C VAL A 408 -2.52 19.19 24.16
N TYR A 409 -3.20 18.08 23.85
CA TYR A 409 -4.56 18.10 23.31
C TYR A 409 -5.44 17.13 24.07
N LYS A 410 -6.64 17.57 24.44
CA LYS A 410 -7.66 16.68 25.00
C LYS A 410 -8.27 15.84 23.90
N TYR A 411 -8.72 14.63 24.24
CA TYR A 411 -9.37 13.72 23.29
C TYR A 411 -10.59 14.38 22.64
N LYS A 412 -11.37 15.17 23.39
CA LYS A 412 -12.48 15.94 22.83
C LYS A 412 -12.07 16.93 21.73
N GLU A 413 -10.89 17.53 21.84
CA GLU A 413 -10.40 18.50 20.83
C GLU A 413 -10.02 17.75 19.55
N LEU A 414 -9.28 16.64 19.70
CA LEU A 414 -8.88 15.78 18.58
C LEU A 414 -10.08 15.17 17.84
N LEU A 415 -11.17 14.85 18.54
CA LEU A 415 -12.40 14.35 17.92
C LEU A 415 -13.12 15.42 17.09
N THR A 416 -12.95 16.70 17.42
CA THR A 416 -13.63 17.81 16.73
C THR A 416 -12.86 18.36 15.53
N GLY A 417 -11.54 18.15 15.46
CA GLY A 417 -10.75 18.65 14.34
C GLY A 417 -9.29 18.18 14.33
N SER A 418 -8.60 18.51 13.25
CA SER A 418 -7.16 18.27 13.11
C SER A 418 -6.35 19.48 13.58
N VAL A 419 -5.10 19.25 14.00
CA VAL A 419 -4.16 20.29 14.41
C VAL A 419 -2.90 20.22 13.55
N ILE A 420 -2.30 21.37 13.28
CA ILE A 420 -0.99 21.48 12.63
C ILE A 420 -0.10 22.40 13.46
N GLU A 421 1.11 21.95 13.74
CA GLU A 421 2.09 22.67 14.55
C GLU A 421 3.40 22.82 13.79
N ASN A 422 4.18 23.83 14.14
CA ASN A 422 5.41 24.14 13.43
C ASN A 422 6.55 24.60 14.33
N ASP A 423 7.78 24.35 13.87
CA ASP A 423 9.00 24.82 14.55
C ASP A 423 9.29 26.29 14.21
N GLU A 424 8.54 27.20 14.84
CA GLU A 424 8.61 28.64 14.56
C GLU A 424 9.96 29.25 14.97
N GLU A 425 10.51 28.81 16.11
CA GLU A 425 11.79 29.30 16.61
C GLU A 425 12.93 28.90 15.69
N ALA A 426 13.00 27.63 15.26
CA ALA A 426 14.06 27.18 14.36
C ALA A 426 13.99 27.86 12.99
N VAL A 427 12.80 28.11 12.43
CA VAL A 427 12.70 28.81 11.14
C VAL A 427 13.07 30.29 11.24
N LYS A 428 12.70 30.97 12.34
CA LYS A 428 13.12 32.37 12.59
C LYS A 428 14.62 32.47 12.63
N LYS A 429 15.27 31.55 13.37
CA LYS A 429 16.72 31.46 13.43
C LYS A 429 17.33 31.15 12.06
N LEU A 430 16.81 30.15 11.34
CA LEU A 430 17.29 29.78 10.00
C LEU A 430 17.27 30.98 9.02
N LEU A 431 16.16 31.72 8.98
CA LEU A 431 16.01 32.86 8.08
C LEU A 431 16.87 34.07 8.50
N MET A 432 17.04 34.28 9.80
CA MET A 432 17.96 35.29 10.32
C MET A 432 19.42 34.95 9.96
N ASP A 433 19.84 33.71 10.21
CA ASP A 433 21.22 33.27 9.98
C ASP A 433 21.58 33.26 8.49
N ARG A 434 20.65 32.85 7.62
CA ARG A 434 20.91 32.70 6.17
C ARG A 434 20.67 33.97 5.36
N TYR A 435 19.73 34.82 5.79
CA TYR A 435 19.24 35.95 5.00
C TYR A 435 19.05 37.25 5.80
N SER A 436 19.42 37.27 7.09
CA SER A 436 19.21 38.43 7.99
C SER A 436 17.75 38.89 8.05
N LEU A 437 16.80 37.97 7.82
CA LEU A 437 15.37 38.26 7.84
C LEU A 437 14.84 38.11 9.27
N SER A 438 14.67 39.24 9.96
CA SER A 438 14.16 39.30 11.33
C SER A 438 12.67 39.66 11.43
N SER A 439 12.14 40.38 10.44
CA SER A 439 10.74 40.79 10.39
C SER A 439 10.24 40.94 8.96
N PHE A 440 8.95 40.74 8.78
CA PHE A 440 8.22 40.85 7.53
C PHE A 440 6.74 41.03 7.85
N TYR A 441 6.00 41.72 6.99
CA TYR A 441 4.60 42.07 7.24
C TYR A 441 3.63 40.88 7.20
N ARG A 442 4.07 39.73 6.67
CA ARG A 442 3.32 38.46 6.58
C ARG A 442 4.10 37.33 7.19
N ASN A 443 3.40 36.37 7.79
CA ASN A 443 4.02 35.20 8.40
C ASN A 443 4.48 34.14 7.37
N ASP A 444 4.11 34.26 6.09
CA ASP A 444 4.40 33.33 4.99
C ASP A 444 5.85 32.85 4.97
N SER A 445 6.82 33.74 5.18
CA SER A 445 8.25 33.37 5.15
C SER A 445 8.60 32.36 6.23
N TRP A 446 8.07 32.52 7.44
CA TRP A 446 8.30 31.58 8.54
C TRP A 446 7.41 30.35 8.39
N TRP A 447 6.12 30.54 8.07
CA TRP A 447 5.20 29.44 7.90
C TRP A 447 5.62 28.52 6.75
N HIS A 448 5.91 29.00 5.54
CA HIS A 448 6.27 28.13 4.41
C HIS A 448 7.59 27.37 4.61
N ASN A 449 8.49 27.89 5.46
CA ASN A 449 9.81 27.30 5.67
C ASN A 449 9.96 26.57 7.01
N SER A 450 8.97 26.59 7.90
CA SER A 450 9.03 25.82 9.14
C SER A 450 8.80 24.34 8.91
N TYR A 451 9.55 23.50 9.62
CA TYR A 451 9.18 22.10 9.75
C TYR A 451 7.85 21.98 10.48
N LYS A 452 6.98 21.07 10.03
CA LYS A 452 5.63 20.90 10.59
C LYS A 452 5.29 19.43 10.76
N PHE A 453 4.42 19.19 11.74
CA PHE A 453 3.71 17.94 11.88
C PHE A 453 2.21 18.21 11.99
N LYS A 454 1.41 17.20 11.67
CA LYS A 454 -0.05 17.28 11.70
C LYS A 454 -0.61 16.13 12.53
N ILE A 455 -1.54 16.45 13.42
CA ILE A 455 -2.40 15.47 14.08
C ILE A 455 -3.75 15.49 13.36
N TYR A 456 -4.14 14.38 12.75
CA TYR A 456 -5.41 14.26 12.05
C TYR A 456 -6.58 14.15 13.04
N GLN A 457 -7.75 14.59 12.59
CA GLN A 457 -8.96 14.48 13.39
C GLN A 457 -9.16 13.02 13.81
N ALA A 458 -9.30 12.80 15.11
CA ALA A 458 -9.54 11.49 15.69
C ALA A 458 -10.94 10.99 15.36
N VAL A 459 -11.10 9.68 15.30
CA VAL A 459 -12.37 9.02 15.00
C VAL A 459 -12.65 7.93 16.02
N PRO A 460 -13.87 7.82 16.56
CA PRO A 460 -14.21 6.81 17.57
C PRO A 460 -14.31 5.39 16.96
N GLU A 461 -14.32 4.35 17.80
CA GLU A 461 -14.42 2.93 17.38
C GLU A 461 -15.53 2.66 16.36
N GLU A 462 -16.71 3.21 16.57
CA GLU A 462 -17.85 3.04 15.66
C GLU A 462 -17.63 3.64 14.26
N ALA A 463 -16.67 4.55 14.12
CA ALA A 463 -16.31 5.14 12.84
C ALA A 463 -15.43 4.21 12.01
N TYR A 464 -14.46 3.52 12.64
CA TYR A 464 -13.49 2.67 11.96
C TYR A 464 -13.79 1.16 12.07
N THR A 465 -14.87 0.78 12.75
CA THR A 465 -15.37 -0.59 12.79
C THR A 465 -16.74 -0.70 12.13
N CYS A 466 -16.96 -1.77 11.37
CA CYS A 466 -18.23 -2.04 10.72
C CYS A 466 -18.47 -3.54 10.63
N LYS A 467 -19.69 -3.98 10.97
CA LYS A 467 -20.15 -5.34 10.72
C LYS A 467 -21.58 -5.31 10.20
N PHE A 468 -21.85 -6.00 9.09
CA PHE A 468 -23.20 -6.17 8.59
C PHE A 468 -23.39 -7.53 7.90
N ASN A 469 -24.64 -7.97 7.85
CA ASN A 469 -25.07 -9.10 7.05
C ASN A 469 -26.16 -8.66 6.06
N ARG A 470 -26.23 -9.33 4.90
CA ARG A 470 -27.25 -9.03 3.90
C ARG A 470 -27.60 -10.28 3.09
N LYS A 471 -28.89 -10.45 2.83
CA LYS A 471 -29.36 -11.41 1.83
C LYS A 471 -29.24 -10.83 0.43
N ILE A 472 -28.60 -11.57 -0.47
CA ILE A 472 -28.43 -11.20 -1.87
C ILE A 472 -28.74 -12.38 -2.79
N SER A 473 -29.26 -12.11 -3.98
CA SER A 473 -29.46 -13.13 -5.00
C SER A 473 -28.22 -13.22 -5.89
N THR A 474 -27.60 -14.39 -5.91
CA THR A 474 -26.44 -14.70 -6.75
C THR A 474 -26.85 -15.41 -8.05
N ILE A 475 -28.15 -15.60 -8.28
CA ILE A 475 -28.67 -16.14 -9.55
C ILE A 475 -28.22 -15.25 -10.71
N GLY A 476 -27.62 -15.89 -11.72
CA GLY A 476 -27.10 -15.26 -12.93
C GLY A 476 -25.85 -14.41 -12.74
N ALA A 477 -25.30 -14.35 -11.51
CA ALA A 477 -24.04 -13.68 -11.25
C ALA A 477 -22.85 -14.56 -11.67
N LYS A 478 -21.75 -13.95 -12.09
CA LYS A 478 -20.42 -14.57 -12.19
C LYS A 478 -19.62 -14.37 -10.90
N SER A 479 -19.78 -13.21 -10.25
CA SER A 479 -19.05 -12.89 -9.04
C SER A 479 -19.77 -11.89 -8.13
N ILE A 480 -19.48 -11.99 -6.83
CA ILE A 480 -19.81 -10.99 -5.82
C ILE A 480 -18.51 -10.52 -5.18
N ARG A 481 -18.24 -9.21 -5.16
CA ARG A 481 -17.09 -8.65 -4.44
C ARG A 481 -17.46 -7.38 -3.71
N ILE A 482 -16.59 -6.94 -2.80
CA ILE A 482 -16.78 -5.68 -2.09
C ILE A 482 -15.62 -4.71 -2.31
N LYS A 483 -15.92 -3.42 -2.14
CA LYS A 483 -14.92 -2.36 -1.98
C LYS A 483 -15.19 -1.61 -0.69
N VAL A 484 -14.16 -1.30 0.06
CA VAL A 484 -14.28 -0.51 1.29
C VAL A 484 -13.64 0.84 1.04
N PHE A 485 -14.33 1.92 1.37
CA PHE A 485 -13.82 3.28 1.28
C PHE A 485 -13.72 3.86 2.68
N GLN A 486 -12.60 4.50 2.98
CA GLN A 486 -12.44 5.31 4.19
C GLN A 486 -12.46 6.80 3.85
N LYS A 487 -12.83 7.64 4.83
CA LYS A 487 -12.92 9.09 4.68
C LYS A 487 -11.57 9.77 4.39
N ASN A 488 -10.45 9.10 4.63
CA ASN A 488 -9.11 9.56 4.28
C ASN A 488 -8.71 9.25 2.81
N GLY A 489 -9.64 8.68 2.02
CA GLY A 489 -9.42 8.29 0.63
C GLY A 489 -8.72 6.95 0.44
N ALA A 490 -8.45 6.19 1.51
CA ALA A 490 -7.98 4.81 1.37
C ALA A 490 -9.11 3.91 0.86
N VAL A 491 -8.75 2.95 0.00
CA VAL A 491 -9.69 2.04 -0.64
C VAL A 491 -9.15 0.62 -0.51
N ALA A 492 -10.00 -0.30 -0.05
CA ALA A 492 -9.75 -1.72 -0.15
C ALA A 492 -10.48 -2.32 -1.35
N PHE A 493 -9.76 -3.15 -2.11
CA PHE A 493 -10.28 -3.95 -3.21
C PHE A 493 -10.23 -5.41 -2.79
N VAL A 494 -11.40 -6.00 -2.57
CA VAL A 494 -11.51 -7.35 -2.02
C VAL A 494 -11.75 -8.34 -3.16
N SER A 495 -11.01 -9.46 -3.16
CA SER A 495 -11.21 -10.51 -4.16
C SER A 495 -12.65 -11.01 -4.17
N PRO A 496 -13.19 -11.40 -5.33
CA PRO A 496 -14.57 -11.89 -5.40
C PRO A 496 -14.74 -13.25 -4.74
N VAL A 497 -15.98 -13.54 -4.34
CA VAL A 497 -16.50 -14.91 -4.33
C VAL A 497 -17.12 -15.17 -5.70
N PHE A 498 -16.70 -16.23 -6.37
CA PHE A 498 -17.16 -16.61 -7.71
C PHE A 498 -18.41 -17.50 -7.61
N ILE A 499 -19.26 -17.43 -8.62
CA ILE A 499 -20.50 -18.21 -8.69
C ILE A 499 -20.37 -19.26 -9.80
N GLU A 500 -20.72 -20.52 -9.51
CA GLU A 500 -20.80 -21.60 -10.51
C GLU A 500 -21.82 -21.22 -11.60
N GLY A 501 -21.37 -21.29 -12.86
CA GLY A 501 -22.16 -20.95 -14.04
C GLY A 501 -23.20 -22.00 -14.42
#